data_AF-A6NRV6-F1
#
_entry.id   AF-A6NRV6-F1
#
_cell.length_a   1.000
_cell.length_b   1.000
_cell.length_c   1.000
_cell.angle_alpha   90.00
_cell.angle_beta   90.00
_cell.angle_gamma   90.00
#
_symmetry.space_group_name_H-M   'P 1'
#
loop_
_entity.id
_entity.type
_entity.pdbx_description
1 polymer ?
#
loop_
_entity_poly.entity_id
_entity_poly.type
_entity_poly.pdbx_seq_one_letter_code
_entity_poly.pdbx_strand_id
1 'polypeptide(L)' 'MDYNTLAFSIIAEAGDAKSAAIEAARAALERDFAQAEACMEQCERSLSGAHQEQTDMLRAELSGNKQEVGLLMV' A
#
# COMPACT_ATOMS: atom_id res chain seq x y z
N MET A 1 4.68 -11.79 -12.75
CA MET A 1 5.74 -11.35 -11.83
C MET A 1 6.06 -12.49 -10.89
N ASP A 2 7.29 -12.56 -10.38
CA ASP A 2 7.61 -13.44 -9.25
C ASP A 2 6.81 -12.98 -8.01
N TYR A 3 6.38 -13.92 -7.17
CA TYR A 3 5.61 -13.66 -5.95
C TYR A 3 6.35 -12.71 -5.01
N ASN A 4 7.67 -12.84 -4.92
CA ASN A 4 8.49 -11.92 -4.12
C ASN A 4 8.44 -10.50 -4.68
N THR A 5 8.41 -10.33 -6.01
CA THR A 5 8.31 -9.00 -6.63
C THR A 5 6.99 -8.32 -6.29
N LEU A 6 5.91 -9.10 -6.25
CA LEU A 6 4.59 -8.60 -5.85
C LEU A 6 4.55 -8.24 -4.36
N ALA A 7 5.11 -9.09 -3.49
CA ALA A 7 5.24 -8.79 -2.07
C ALA A 7 6.06 -7.50 -1.83
N PHE A 8 7.17 -7.32 -2.56
CA PHE A 8 7.96 -6.09 -2.49
C PHE A 8 7.19 -4.86 -2.97
N SER A 9 6.34 -4.99 -3.99
CA SER A 9 5.48 -3.91 -4.48
C SER A 9 4.50 -3.45 -3.39
N ILE A 10 3.77 -4.41 -2.79
CA ILE A 10 2.85 -4.16 -1.68
C ILE A 10 3.58 -3.52 -0.48
N ILE A 11 4.77 -4.02 -0.13
CA ILE A 11 5.59 -3.45 0.97
C ILE A 11 6.00 -2.01 0.66
N ALA A 12 6.42 -1.72 -0.57
CA ALA A 12 6.84 -0.39 -0.98
C ALA A 12 5.66 0.60 -0.91
N GLU A 13 4.51 0.23 -1.48
CA GLU A 13 3.32 1.08 -1.48
C GLU A 13 2.75 1.29 -0.07
N ALA A 14 2.76 0.26 0.78
CA ALA A 14 2.40 0.40 2.19
C ALA A 14 3.39 1.30 2.95
N GLY A 15 4.68 1.26 2.59
CA GLY A 15 5.72 2.15 3.11
C GLY A 15 5.49 3.61 2.72
N ASP A 16 5.13 3.86 1.46
CA ASP A 16 4.80 5.20 0.95
C ASP A 16 3.54 5.74 1.63
N ALA A 17 2.49 4.92 1.74
CA ALA A 17 1.27 5.28 2.45
C ALA A 17 1.54 5.68 3.91
N LYS A 18 2.35 4.88 4.62
CA LYS A 18 2.74 5.17 6.01
C LYS A 18 3.52 6.48 6.12
N SER A 19 4.46 6.71 5.21
CA SER A 19 5.24 7.96 5.17
C SER A 19 4.33 9.16 4.96
N ALA A 20 3.42 9.09 3.98
CA ALA A 20 2.45 10.13 3.69
C ALA A 20 1.50 10.40 4.88
N ALA A 21 1.05 9.36 5.59
CA ALA A 21 0.24 9.51 6.80
C ALA A 21 1.00 10.22 7.94
N ILE A 22 2.29 9.93 8.12
CA ILE A 22 3.13 10.60 9.11
C ILE A 22 3.33 12.08 8.73
N GLU A 23 3.55 12.37 7.46
CA GLU A 23 3.67 13.75 6.95
C GLU A 23 2.37 14.53 7.10
N ALA A 24 1.23 13.92 6.80
CA ALA A 24 -0.08 14.52 7.01
C ALA A 24 -0.32 14.88 8.48
N ALA A 25 0.03 13.97 9.41
CA ALA A 25 -0.09 14.22 10.83
C ALA A 25 0.79 15.39 11.29
N ARG A 26 2.03 15.50 10.76
CA ARG A 26 2.93 16.62 11.05
C ARG A 26 2.39 17.95 10.52
N ALA A 27 1.94 17.98 9.27
CA ALA A 27 1.34 19.17 8.66
C ALA A 27 0.10 19.66 9.44
N ALA A 28 -0.75 18.72 9.88
CA ALA A 28 -1.91 19.04 10.72
C ALA A 28 -1.52 19.64 12.08
N LEU A 29 -0.43 19.18 12.72
CA LEU A 29 0.09 19.76 13.96
C LEU A 29 0.60 21.20 13.75
N GLU A 30 1.14 21.50 12.58
CA GLU A 30 1.58 22.84 12.18
C GLU A 30 0.44 23.74 11.68
N ARG A 31 -0.81 23.21 11.67
CA ARG A 31 -2.02 23.85 11.14
C ARG A 31 -1.97 24.10 9.62
N ASP A 32 -1.08 23.42 8.91
CA ASP A 32 -1.07 23.38 7.44
C ASP A 32 -2.02 22.27 6.96
N PHE A 33 -3.32 22.59 6.95
CA PHE A 33 -4.35 21.64 6.55
C PHE A 33 -4.34 21.32 5.05
N ALA A 34 -3.85 22.24 4.21
CA ALA A 34 -3.76 22.01 2.77
C ALA A 34 -2.70 20.94 2.46
N GLN A 35 -1.53 21.04 3.08
CA GLN A 35 -0.49 20.01 2.96
C GLN A 35 -0.94 18.69 3.59
N ALA A 36 -1.63 18.74 4.74
CA ALA A 36 -2.17 17.54 5.37
C ALA A 36 -3.15 16.79 4.46
N GLU A 37 -4.06 17.50 3.80
CA GLU A 37 -5.03 16.92 2.86
C GLU A 37 -4.32 16.31 1.63
N ALA A 38 -3.35 17.02 1.05
CA ALA A 38 -2.57 16.50 -0.07
C ALA A 38 -1.81 15.20 0.29
N CYS A 39 -1.18 15.16 1.48
CA CYS A 39 -0.52 13.96 1.99
C CYS A 39 -1.52 12.82 2.25
N MET A 40 -2.73 13.11 2.75
CA MET A 40 -3.77 12.10 2.94
C MET A 40 -4.26 11.52 1.61
N GLU A 41 -4.47 12.33 0.58
CA GLU A 41 -4.80 11.82 -0.76
C GLU A 41 -3.69 10.91 -1.31
N GLN A 42 -2.43 11.26 -1.08
CA GLN A 42 -1.31 10.42 -1.49
C GLN A 42 -1.30 9.08 -0.74
N CYS A 43 -1.54 9.11 0.57
CA CYS A 43 -1.70 7.90 1.38
C CYS A 43 -2.82 6.99 0.83
N GLU A 44 -3.98 7.55 0.53
CA GLU A 44 -5.12 6.80 0.00
C GLU A 44 -4.84 6.19 -1.38
N ARG A 45 -4.15 6.92 -2.25
CA ARG A 45 -3.71 6.43 -3.56
C ARG A 45 -2.78 5.22 -3.43
N SER A 46 -1.76 5.31 -2.57
CA SER A 46 -0.81 4.21 -2.33
C SER A 46 -1.49 2.99 -1.70
N LEU A 47 -2.39 3.17 -0.72
CA LEU A 47 -3.13 2.04 -0.14
C LEU A 47 -4.06 1.37 -1.14
N SER A 48 -4.73 2.16 -1.98
CA SER A 48 -5.63 1.63 -3.00
C SER A 48 -4.89 0.80 -4.05
N GLY A 49 -3.69 1.22 -4.45
CA GLY A 49 -2.79 0.44 -5.31
C GLY A 49 -2.45 -0.91 -4.69
N ALA A 50 -1.94 -0.90 -3.46
CA ALA A 50 -1.50 -2.10 -2.76
C ALA A 50 -2.66 -3.09 -2.55
N HIS A 51 -3.84 -2.56 -2.20
CA HIS A 51 -5.03 -3.36 -2.03
C HIS A 51 -5.54 -3.96 -3.35
N GLN A 52 -5.38 -3.24 -4.47
CA GLN A 52 -5.74 -3.75 -5.80
C GLN A 52 -4.81 -4.90 -6.21
N GLU A 53 -3.50 -4.75 -6.02
CA GLU A 53 -2.51 -5.82 -6.27
C GLU A 53 -2.80 -7.07 -5.42
N GLN A 54 -3.09 -6.88 -4.13
CA GLN A 54 -3.48 -7.97 -3.23
C GLN A 54 -4.79 -8.65 -3.70
N THR A 55 -5.76 -7.88 -4.19
CA THR A 55 -7.03 -8.42 -4.69
C THR A 55 -6.81 -9.28 -5.93
N ASP A 56 -5.95 -8.84 -6.84
CA ASP A 56 -5.63 -9.57 -8.05
C ASP A 56 -4.85 -10.86 -7.75
N MET A 57 -4.02 -10.87 -6.70
CA MET A 57 -3.41 -12.08 -6.16
C MET A 57 -4.46 -13.09 -5.69
N LEU A 58 -5.43 -12.66 -4.87
CA LEU A 58 -6.50 -13.55 -4.38
C LEU A 58 -7.34 -14.11 -5.54
N ARG A 59 -7.64 -13.29 -6.55
CA ARG A 59 -8.34 -13.74 -7.77
C ARG A 59 -7.54 -14.78 -8.55
N ALA A 60 -6.23 -14.57 -8.69
CA ALA A 60 -5.35 -15.53 -9.33
C ALA A 60 -5.31 -16.87 -8.57
N GLU A 61 -5.26 -16.84 -7.23
CA GLU A 61 -5.28 -18.04 -6.39
C GLU A 61 -6.58 -18.84 -6.58
N LEU A 62 -7.73 -18.16 -6.57
CA LEU A 62 -9.05 -18.77 -6.80
C LEU A 62 -9.18 -19.40 -8.20
N SER A 63 -8.45 -18.88 -9.20
CA SER A 63 -8.44 -19.42 -10.56
C SER A 63 -7.61 -20.71 -10.72
N GLY A 64 -7.03 -21.23 -9.63
CA GLY A 64 -6.25 -22.46 -9.60
C GLY A 64 -4.73 -22.23 -9.56
N ASN A 65 -4.26 -20.99 -9.63
CA ASN A 65 -2.84 -20.65 -9.43
C ASN A 65 -2.54 -20.51 -7.94
N LYS A 66 -2.64 -21.62 -7.20
CA LYS A 66 -2.24 -21.64 -5.78
C LYS A 66 -0.79 -21.18 -5.64
N GLN A 67 -0.60 -20.12 -4.87
CA GLN A 67 0.72 -19.61 -4.47
C GLN A 67 0.90 -19.94 -2.99
N GLU A 68 2.05 -20.48 -2.61
CA GLU A 68 2.37 -20.65 -1.19
C GLU A 68 2.55 -19.27 -0.55
N VAL A 69 1.87 -19.04 0.57
CA VAL A 69 2.05 -17.81 1.35
C VAL A 69 3.44 -17.82 1.97
N GLY A 70 4.31 -16.93 1.48
CA GLY A 70 5.67 -16.74 2.00
C GLY A 70 5.70 -15.78 3.20
N LEU A 71 6.79 -15.80 3.96
CA LEU A 71 6.99 -14.95 5.16
C LEU A 71 6.83 -13.44 4.87
N LEU A 72 7.16 -12.99 3.66
CA LEU A 72 7.04 -11.58 3.26
C LEU A 72 5.60 -11.09 3.13
N MET A 73 4.63 -12.01 3.01
CA MET A 73 3.22 -11.69 2.76
C MET A 73 2.32 -11.82 3.98
N VAL A 74 2.86 -12.28 5.12
CA VAL A 74 2.17 -12.36 6.42
C VAL A 74 2.44 -11.10 7.22
#